data_AF-A0A553NDG4-F1
#
_entry.id   AF-A0A553NDG4-F1
#
_cell.length_a   1.000
_cell.length_b   1.000
_cell.length_c   1.000
_cell.angle_alpha   90.00
_cell.angle_beta   90.00
_cell.angle_gamma   90.00
#
_symmetry.space_group_name_H-M   'P 1'
#
loop_
_entity.id
_entity.type
_entity.pdbx_description
1 polymer ?
#
loop_
_entity_poly.entity_id
_entity_poly.type
_entity_poly.pdbx_seq_one_letter_code
_entity_poly.pdbx_strand_id
1 'polypeptide(L)'
;MSFLNSKLFSSLAVIAMIYVSQVDSQSQFKTVVTYLGTDFILPDGCPLPACLEDDRVCNRKKSEMEQRYNNCIRGEDGLHLGCITDVLPTKVTITIPVYANFCSAYCYEKDLTMVNKLEHCPHAGNKHEVDPNLFSLF
;
A
#
# COMPACT_ATOMS: atom_id res chain seq x y z
N MET A 1 41.82 49.28 3.95
CA MET A 1 40.76 49.03 4.94
C MET A 1 39.59 48.40 4.20
N SER A 2 39.50 47.08 4.27
CA SER A 2 38.58 46.26 3.47
C SER A 2 37.44 45.80 4.36
N PHE A 3 36.33 46.52 4.35
CA PHE A 3 35.08 46.14 5.01
C PHE A 3 34.07 45.84 3.92
N LEU A 4 33.66 44.57 3.78
CA LEU A 4 32.36 44.09 3.28
C LEU A 4 32.52 42.62 2.87
N ASN A 5 32.58 41.75 3.87
CA ASN A 5 32.46 40.31 3.69
C ASN A 5 31.48 39.77 4.74
N SER A 6 30.69 38.78 4.32
CA SER A 6 30.19 37.62 5.10
C SER A 6 28.71 37.48 5.48
N LYS A 7 27.81 38.48 5.35
CA LYS A 7 26.41 38.28 5.82
C LYS A 7 25.38 37.80 4.80
N LEU A 8 25.66 37.85 3.49
CA LEU A 8 24.68 37.47 2.46
C LEU A 8 24.66 35.99 2.08
N PHE A 9 25.68 35.21 2.43
CA PHE A 9 25.75 33.78 2.07
C PHE A 9 25.07 32.85 3.09
N SER A 10 24.61 33.35 4.23
CA SER A 10 24.05 32.52 5.31
C SER A 10 22.57 32.17 5.13
N SER A 11 21.80 32.91 4.33
CA SER A 11 20.33 32.76 4.28
C SER A 11 19.84 31.83 3.17
N LEU A 12 20.60 31.64 2.08
CA LEU A 12 20.20 30.77 0.96
C LEU A 12 20.39 29.29 1.28
N ALA A 13 21.38 28.93 2.11
CA ALA A 13 21.62 27.55 2.51
C ALA A 13 20.49 26.96 3.37
N VAL A 14 19.80 27.80 4.17
CA VAL A 14 18.68 27.36 5.01
C VAL A 14 17.44 27.04 4.17
N ILE A 15 17.19 27.83 3.11
CA ILE A 15 16.03 27.63 2.22
C ILE A 15 16.23 26.39 1.34
N ALA A 16 17.48 26.07 0.96
CA ALA A 16 17.78 24.87 0.17
C ALA A 16 17.67 23.55 0.95
N MET A 17 17.81 23.56 2.29
CA MET A 17 17.68 22.35 3.11
C MET A 17 16.24 21.94 3.44
N ILE A 18 15.24 22.80 3.21
CA ILE A 18 13.83 22.51 3.55
C ILE A 18 13.12 21.71 2.43
N TYR A 19 13.70 21.62 1.22
CA TYR A 19 13.05 21.00 0.06
C TYR A 19 13.41 19.54 -0.22
N VAL A 20 14.15 18.87 0.68
CA VAL A 20 14.60 17.50 0.43
C VAL A 20 13.77 16.50 1.24
N SER A 21 12.95 15.73 0.51
CA SER A 21 12.36 14.42 0.84
C SER A 21 10.93 14.40 1.38
N GLN A 22 9.95 14.61 0.50
CA GLN A 22 8.72 13.80 0.56
C GLN A 22 8.74 12.80 -0.60
N VAL A 23 9.64 11.82 -0.49
CA VAL A 23 9.55 10.63 -1.36
C VAL A 23 8.39 9.82 -0.82
N ASP A 24 7.31 9.80 -1.58
CA ASP A 24 6.07 9.11 -1.25
C ASP A 24 6.34 7.60 -1.11
N SER A 25 6.22 7.08 0.11
CA SER A 25 6.51 5.67 0.46
C SER A 25 5.47 4.68 -0.08
N GLN A 26 4.58 5.10 -0.99
CA GLN A 26 3.55 4.23 -1.56
C GLN A 26 4.09 3.13 -2.48
N SER A 27 5.27 3.31 -3.09
CA SER A 27 5.81 2.31 -4.03
C SER A 27 6.22 0.97 -3.39
N GLN A 28 6.30 0.91 -2.05
CA GLN A 28 6.73 -0.29 -1.31
C GLN A 28 5.60 -1.30 -1.07
N PHE A 29 4.35 -0.93 -1.36
CA PHE A 29 3.18 -1.75 -1.00
C PHE A 29 2.45 -2.32 -2.23
N LYS A 30 3.20 -2.59 -3.32
CA LYS A 30 2.71 -3.28 -4.50
C LYS A 30 3.56 -4.53 -4.72
N THR A 31 2.92 -5.62 -5.13
CA THR A 31 3.57 -6.90 -5.46
C THR A 31 3.09 -7.39 -6.82
N VAL A 32 3.99 -7.94 -7.63
CA VAL A 32 3.59 -8.64 -8.85
C VAL A 32 3.23 -10.07 -8.52
N VAL A 33 2.04 -10.49 -8.93
CA VAL A 33 1.51 -11.83 -8.71
C VAL A 33 1.14 -12.43 -10.05
N THR A 34 1.75 -13.57 -10.41
CA THR A 34 1.24 -14.39 -11.50
C THR A 34 0.07 -15.22 -11.00
N TYR A 35 -1.11 -15.01 -11.57
CA TYR A 35 -2.32 -15.76 -11.28
C TYR A 35 -2.89 -16.30 -12.59
N LEU A 36 -3.06 -17.63 -12.68
CA LEU A 36 -3.55 -18.34 -13.88
C LEU A 36 -2.81 -17.96 -15.18
N GLY A 37 -1.50 -17.72 -15.09
CA GLY A 37 -0.65 -17.39 -16.23
C GLY A 37 -0.67 -15.92 -16.66
N THR A 38 -1.33 -15.04 -15.90
CA THR A 38 -1.31 -13.59 -16.11
C THR A 38 -0.67 -12.88 -14.93
N ASP A 39 0.13 -11.85 -15.20
CA ASP A 39 0.78 -11.04 -14.17
C ASP A 39 -0.09 -9.86 -13.76
N PHE A 40 -0.30 -9.71 -12.46
CA PHE A 40 -1.06 -8.63 -11.85
C PHE A 40 -0.17 -7.82 -10.93
N ILE A 41 -0.23 -6.49 -11.02
CA ILE A 41 0.35 -5.60 -10.01
C ILE A 41 -0.74 -5.34 -8.97
N LEU A 42 -0.60 -5.95 -7.80
CA LEU A 42 -1.62 -5.91 -6.75
C LEU A 42 -1.11 -5.15 -5.52
N PRO A 43 -1.98 -4.44 -4.79
CA PRO A 43 -1.64 -3.92 -3.49
C PRO A 43 -1.29 -5.06 -2.52
N ASP A 44 -0.24 -4.86 -1.75
CA ASP A 44 0.24 -5.77 -0.70
C ASP A 44 0.52 -4.99 0.59
N GLY A 45 0.72 -5.71 1.69
CA GLY A 45 1.00 -5.10 2.99
C GLY A 45 -0.12 -4.20 3.51
N CYS A 46 0.27 -3.23 4.35
CA CYS A 46 -0.65 -2.30 5.01
C CYS A 46 -0.03 -0.90 5.09
N PRO A 47 -0.31 0.01 4.13
CA PRO A 47 0.18 1.38 4.19
C PRO A 47 -0.58 2.16 5.26
N LEU A 48 0.04 2.35 6.42
CA LEU A 48 -0.55 3.10 7.51
C LEU A 48 -0.50 4.61 7.22
N PRO A 49 -1.54 5.39 7.57
CA PRO A 49 -1.55 6.83 7.37
C PRO A 49 -0.47 7.51 8.22
N ALA A 50 0.17 8.53 7.65
CA ALA A 50 1.06 9.41 8.39
C ALA A 50 0.21 10.34 9.29
N CYS A 51 0.18 10.05 10.58
CA CYS A 51 -0.54 10.83 11.59
C CYS A 51 0.42 11.78 12.31
N LEU A 52 -0.05 12.99 12.63
CA LEU A 52 0.62 13.87 13.60
C LEU A 52 0.46 13.30 15.02
N GLU A 53 1.42 13.57 15.91
CA GLU A 53 1.39 13.03 17.29
C GLU A 53 0.15 13.49 18.09
N ASP A 54 -0.34 14.69 17.83
CA ASP A 54 -1.48 15.29 18.52
C ASP A 54 -2.84 14.88 17.94
N ASP A 55 -2.88 14.32 16.73
CA ASP A 55 -4.11 13.85 16.10
C ASP A 55 -4.55 12.49 16.68
N ARG A 56 -5.29 12.56 17.79
CA ARG A 56 -5.86 11.39 18.46
C ARG A 56 -6.78 10.56 17.55
N VAL A 57 -7.48 11.19 16.60
CA VAL A 57 -8.44 10.49 15.73
C VAL A 57 -7.68 9.69 14.67
N CYS A 58 -6.68 10.29 14.03
CA CYS A 58 -5.81 9.60 13.08
C CYS A 58 -5.06 8.46 13.76
N ASN A 59 -4.43 8.71 14.91
CA ASN A 59 -3.66 7.70 15.63
C ASN A 59 -4.51 6.50 16.07
N ARG A 60 -5.77 6.74 16.49
CA ARG A 60 -6.71 5.66 16.80
C ARG A 60 -7.02 4.83 15.55
N LYS A 61 -7.35 5.46 14.43
CA LYS A 61 -7.63 4.74 13.16
C LYS A 61 -6.42 3.94 12.68
N LYS A 62 -5.22 4.53 12.75
CA LYS A 62 -3.96 3.85 12.43
C LYS A 62 -3.80 2.57 13.26
N SER A 63 -3.97 2.67 14.58
CA SER A 63 -3.86 1.52 15.48
C SER A 63 -4.93 0.46 15.20
N GLU A 64 -6.17 0.86 14.88
CA GLU A 64 -7.25 -0.06 14.52
C GLU A 64 -6.95 -0.81 13.22
N MET A 65 -6.45 -0.11 12.19
CA MET A 65 -6.04 -0.72 10.91
C MET A 65 -4.90 -1.72 11.12
N GLU A 66 -3.86 -1.31 11.84
CA GLU A 66 -2.70 -2.15 12.15
C GLU A 66 -3.10 -3.41 12.92
N GLN A 67 -3.97 -3.28 13.92
CA GLN A 67 -4.46 -4.42 14.69
C GLN A 67 -5.24 -5.41 13.82
N ARG A 68 -6.13 -4.93 12.95
CA ARG A 68 -6.92 -5.80 12.04
C ARG A 68 -6.01 -6.56 11.09
N TYR A 69 -5.07 -5.86 10.46
CA TYR A 69 -4.09 -6.48 9.57
C TYR A 69 -3.26 -7.54 10.30
N ASN A 70 -2.69 -7.20 11.47
CA ASN A 70 -1.84 -8.09 12.25
C ASN A 70 -2.59 -9.32 12.79
N ASN A 71 -3.89 -9.18 13.07
CA ASN A 71 -4.72 -10.31 13.48
C ASN A 71 -5.03 -11.23 12.29
N CYS A 72 -5.34 -10.66 11.13
CA CYS A 72 -5.62 -11.42 9.91
C CYS A 72 -4.40 -12.19 9.41
N ILE A 73 -3.24 -11.52 9.32
CA ILE A 73 -2.03 -12.08 8.69
C ILE A 73 -1.47 -13.31 9.43
N ARG A 74 -1.81 -13.46 10.72
CA ARG A 74 -1.42 -14.62 11.55
C ARG A 74 -2.32 -15.84 11.33
N GLY A 75 -3.47 -15.66 10.70
CA GLY A 75 -4.42 -16.71 10.38
C GLY A 75 -4.23 -17.30 8.99
N GLU A 76 -5.17 -18.16 8.60
CA GLU A 76 -5.22 -18.79 7.27
C GLU A 76 -5.31 -17.75 6.15
N ASP A 77 -6.13 -16.70 6.34
CA ASP A 77 -6.30 -15.59 5.40
C ASP A 77 -4.95 -14.98 4.94
N GLY A 78 -3.96 -14.94 5.83
CA GLY A 78 -2.64 -14.41 5.53
C GLY A 78 -1.85 -15.19 4.49
N LEU A 79 -2.27 -16.42 4.17
CA LEU A 79 -1.66 -17.29 3.15
C LEU A 79 -2.32 -17.14 1.77
N HIS A 80 -3.49 -16.49 1.70
CA HIS A 80 -4.30 -16.40 0.49
C HIS A 80 -4.23 -15.03 -0.18
N LEU A 81 -4.40 -15.04 -1.49
CA LEU A 81 -4.70 -13.84 -2.26
C LEU A 81 -6.16 -13.42 -2.02
N GLY A 82 -6.43 -12.13 -2.06
CA GLY A 82 -7.78 -11.60 -2.03
C GLY A 82 -8.36 -11.51 -3.44
N CYS A 83 -9.48 -12.15 -3.69
CA CYS A 83 -10.18 -12.16 -4.97
C CYS A 83 -11.59 -11.58 -4.88
N ILE A 84 -12.07 -11.05 -6.00
CA ILE A 84 -13.48 -10.77 -6.23
C ILE A 84 -13.97 -11.66 -7.35
N THR A 85 -15.18 -12.17 -7.19
CA THR A 85 -15.85 -12.98 -8.19
C THR A 85 -17.12 -12.30 -8.66
N ASP A 86 -17.30 -12.26 -9.98
CA ASP A 86 -18.51 -11.76 -10.63
C ASP A 86 -19.07 -12.79 -11.61
N VAL A 87 -20.39 -12.72 -11.84
CA VAL A 87 -21.11 -13.60 -12.76
C VAL A 87 -21.54 -12.78 -13.97
N LEU A 88 -20.96 -13.09 -15.12
CA LEU A 88 -21.31 -12.45 -16.37
C LEU A 88 -22.75 -12.79 -16.81
N PRO A 89 -23.38 -11.97 -17.68
CA PRO A 89 -24.71 -12.26 -18.24
C PRO A 89 -24.82 -13.63 -18.94
N THR A 90 -23.69 -14.18 -19.41
CA THR A 90 -23.58 -15.51 -20.00
C THR A 90 -23.57 -16.65 -18.98
N LYS A 91 -23.73 -16.35 -17.68
CA LYS A 91 -23.60 -17.28 -16.53
C LYS A 91 -22.19 -17.85 -16.34
N VAL A 92 -21.19 -17.22 -16.94
CA VAL A 92 -19.78 -17.54 -16.71
C VAL A 92 -19.31 -16.75 -15.49
N THR A 93 -18.64 -17.44 -14.57
CA THR A 93 -18.04 -16.83 -13.38
C THR A 93 -16.61 -16.40 -13.69
N ILE A 94 -16.25 -15.17 -13.33
CA ILE A 94 -14.88 -14.66 -13.45
C ILE A 94 -14.40 -14.25 -12.06
N THR A 95 -13.24 -14.80 -11.68
CA THR A 95 -12.56 -14.49 -10.42
C THR A 95 -11.26 -13.78 -10.73
N ILE A 96 -11.05 -12.61 -10.13
CA ILE A 96 -9.88 -11.76 -10.37
C ILE A 96 -9.21 -11.43 -9.04
N PRO A 97 -7.88 -11.59 -8.93
CA PRO A 97 -7.17 -11.17 -7.73
C PRO A 97 -7.12 -9.65 -7.66
N VAL A 98 -7.43 -9.12 -6.49
CA VAL A 98 -7.43 -7.67 -6.21
C VAL A 98 -6.41 -7.30 -5.14
N TYR A 99 -5.98 -8.25 -4.32
CA TYR A 99 -4.93 -8.06 -3.31
C TYR A 99 -3.90 -9.19 -3.35
N ALA A 100 -2.62 -8.85 -3.24
CA ALA A 100 -1.53 -9.81 -3.14
C ALA A 100 -1.54 -10.57 -1.80
N ASN A 101 -2.27 -10.06 -0.81
CA ASN A 101 -2.57 -10.75 0.42
C ASN A 101 -4.00 -10.39 0.83
N PHE A 102 -4.83 -11.37 1.21
CA PHE A 102 -6.22 -11.12 1.61
C PHE A 102 -6.31 -10.04 2.69
N CYS A 103 -5.40 -10.07 3.67
CA CYS A 103 -5.40 -9.15 4.80
C CYS A 103 -5.11 -7.70 4.43
N SER A 104 -4.49 -7.44 3.28
CA SER A 104 -4.25 -6.08 2.78
C SER A 104 -5.55 -5.29 2.63
N ALA A 105 -6.67 -5.95 2.34
CA ALA A 105 -7.97 -5.31 2.20
C ALA A 105 -8.36 -4.47 3.44
N TYR A 106 -7.96 -4.87 4.65
CA TYR A 106 -8.23 -4.10 5.88
C TYR A 106 -7.54 -2.73 5.92
N CYS A 107 -6.54 -2.51 5.08
CA CYS A 107 -5.76 -1.28 5.03
C CYS A 107 -6.11 -0.40 3.83
N TYR A 108 -6.50 -1.01 2.71
CA TYR A 108 -6.88 -0.28 1.49
C TYR A 108 -8.37 0.09 1.44
N GLU A 109 -9.24 -0.74 2.01
CA GLU A 109 -10.68 -0.50 1.98
C GLU A 109 -11.12 0.44 3.10
N LYS A 110 -11.78 1.53 2.72
CA LYS A 110 -12.41 2.45 3.68
C LYS A 110 -13.72 1.89 4.23
N ASP A 111 -14.38 1.04 3.44
CA ASP A 111 -15.66 0.42 3.78
C ASP A 111 -15.47 -1.10 3.93
N LEU A 112 -15.81 -1.61 5.11
CA LEU A 112 -15.74 -3.04 5.41
C LEU A 112 -16.72 -3.87 4.58
N THR A 113 -17.74 -3.26 3.96
CA THR A 113 -18.61 -4.00 3.02
C THR A 113 -17.85 -4.52 1.81
N MET A 114 -16.77 -3.84 1.39
CA MET A 114 -15.91 -4.29 0.29
C MET A 114 -15.05 -5.47 0.72
N VAL A 115 -14.57 -5.47 1.97
CA VAL A 115 -13.86 -6.61 2.55
C VAL A 115 -14.76 -7.85 2.60
N ASN A 116 -16.05 -7.69 2.89
CA ASN A 116 -17.01 -8.81 2.91
C ASN A 116 -17.33 -9.40 1.53
N LYS A 117 -17.03 -8.68 0.44
CA LYS A 117 -17.15 -9.18 -0.93
C LYS A 117 -15.88 -9.90 -1.39
N LEU A 118 -14.80 -9.77 -0.62
CA LEU A 118 -13.55 -10.43 -0.89
C LEU A 118 -13.66 -11.89 -0.46
N GLU A 119 -13.13 -12.77 -1.29
CA GLU A 119 -13.00 -14.18 -1.00
C GLU A 119 -11.56 -14.63 -1.23
N HIS A 120 -11.21 -15.81 -0.72
CA HIS A 120 -9.95 -16.44 -1.06
C HIS A 120 -9.95 -16.78 -2.55
N CYS A 121 -8.86 -16.45 -3.23
CA CYS A 121 -8.69 -16.91 -4.60
C CYS A 121 -8.71 -18.46 -4.66
N PRO A 122 -9.46 -19.08 -5.60
CA PRO A 122 -9.57 -20.54 -5.72
C PRO A 122 -8.26 -21.27 -6.04
N HIS A 123 -7.25 -20.53 -6.49
CA HIS A 123 -5.94 -21.03 -6.84
C HIS A 123 -4.87 -20.17 -6.17
N ALA A 124 -3.73 -20.76 -5.84
CA ALA A 124 -2.58 -19.99 -5.41
C ALA A 124 -2.01 -19.17 -6.58
N GLY A 125 -1.52 -17.97 -6.30
CA GLY A 125 -0.69 -17.22 -7.23
C GLY A 125 0.77 -17.21 -6.78
N ASN A 126 1.67 -16.92 -7.70
CA ASN A 126 3.10 -16.83 -7.43
C ASN A 126 3.49 -15.36 -7.29
N LYS A 127 3.99 -14.98 -6.12
CA LYS A 127 4.53 -13.63 -5.87
C LYS A 127 5.93 -13.53 -6.43
N HIS A 128 6.23 -12.41 -7.08
CA HIS A 128 7.56 -12.10 -7.59
C HIS A 128 8.16 -10.94 -6.83
N GLU A 129 9.45 -11.06 -6.52
CA GLU A 129 10.25 -9.92 -6.11
C GLU A 129 10.50 -9.06 -7.36
N VAL A 130 10.00 -7.82 -7.32
CA VAL A 130 10.15 -6.89 -8.45
C VAL A 130 10.94 -5.69 -7.99
N ASP A 131 11.82 -5.22 -8.87
CA ASP A 131 12.63 -4.04 -8.64
C ASP A 131 11.71 -2.86 -8.23
N PRO A 132 11.95 -2.24 -7.05
CA PRO A 132 11.18 -1.10 -6.57
C PRO A 132 11.01 0.03 -7.60
N ASN A 133 11.97 0.17 -8.52
CA ASN A 133 11.94 1.19 -9.57
C ASN A 133 10.84 0.96 -10.61
N LEU A 134 10.41 -0.29 -10.84
CA LEU A 134 9.35 -0.61 -11.80
C LEU A 134 7.98 -0.07 -11.36
N PHE A 135 7.74 0.01 -10.04
CA PHE A 135 6.47 0.51 -9.49
C PHE A 135 6.32 2.03 -9.56
N SER A 136 7.39 2.77 -9.85
CA SER A 136 7.34 4.23 -10.06
C SER A 136 6.76 4.63 -11.42
N LEU A 137 6.59 3.67 -12.34
CA LEU A 137 6.06 3.88 -13.69
C LEU A 137 4.52 3.75 -13.78
N PHE A 138 3.86 3.37 -12.67
CA PHE A 138 2.41 3.11 -12.58
C PHE A 138 1.79 3.71 -11.31
#